data_AF-A0A965HSN6-F1
#
_entry.id   AF-A0A965HSN6-F1
#
_cell.length_a   1.000
_cell.length_b   1.000
_cell.length_c   1.000
_cell.angle_alpha   90.00
_cell.angle_beta   90.00
_cell.angle_gamma   90.00
#
_symmetry.space_group_name_H-M   'P 1'
#
loop_
_entity.id
_entity.type
_entity.pdbx_description
1 polymer ?
#
loop_
_entity_poly.entity_id
_entity_poly.type
_entity_poly.pdbx_seq_one_letter_code
_entity_poly.pdbx_strand_id
1 'polypeptide(L)'
;MEAWKIGGSWFGTVAVGILSLATGFVLFHFRARISKFVGEVKGELVKCSWPWDPTEHGVKKYRELIDSTTVVALTTLVLAAYTSGFDFLISRVVGWLVRF
;
A
#
# COMPACT_ATOMS: atom_id res chain seq x y z
N MET A 1 19.70 -31.34 25.37
CA MET A 1 19.33 -31.45 23.94
C MET A 1 17.88 -31.04 23.65
N GLU A 2 17.23 -30.26 24.54
CA GLU A 2 15.80 -29.91 24.39
C GLU A 2 15.56 -28.51 23.79
N ALA A 3 16.59 -27.65 23.71
CA ALA A 3 16.45 -26.25 23.29
C ALA A 3 16.06 -26.04 21.82
N TRP A 4 16.18 -27.07 20.98
CA TRP A 4 15.92 -27.00 19.54
C TRP A 4 14.60 -27.67 19.11
N LYS A 5 13.82 -28.25 20.03
CA LYS A 5 12.53 -28.87 19.70
C LYS A 5 11.45 -27.79 19.55
N ILE A 6 11.06 -27.51 18.32
CA ILE A 6 9.92 -26.61 18.05
C ILE A 6 8.64 -27.42 18.31
N GLY A 7 7.88 -27.03 19.34
CA GLY A 7 6.62 -27.69 19.72
C GLY A 7 6.76 -29.12 20.27
N GLY A 8 7.94 -29.50 20.80
CA GLY A 8 8.17 -30.82 21.41
C GLY A 8 8.42 -31.98 20.43
N SER A 9 8.34 -31.74 19.12
CA SER A 9 8.62 -32.76 18.09
C SER A 9 9.96 -32.53 17.40
N TRP A 10 10.78 -33.58 17.29
CA TRP A 10 12.01 -33.55 16.49
C TRP A 10 11.73 -33.45 14.99
N PHE A 11 10.62 -34.04 14.54
CA PHE A 11 10.17 -33.99 13.15
C PHE A 11 9.89 -32.54 12.70
N GLY A 12 9.29 -31.71 13.56
CA GLY A 12 9.04 -30.30 13.28
C GLY A 12 10.34 -29.51 13.06
N THR A 13 11.35 -29.72 13.91
CA THR A 13 12.64 -29.05 13.78
C THR A 13 13.37 -29.43 12.50
N VAL A 14 13.37 -30.73 12.14
CA VAL A 14 13.99 -31.21 10.90
C VAL A 14 13.26 -30.67 9.67
N ALA A 15 11.92 -30.65 9.67
CA ALA A 15 11.13 -30.09 8.58
C ALA A 15 11.41 -28.59 8.37
N VAL A 16 11.49 -27.80 9.45
CA VAL A 16 11.84 -26.38 9.38
C VAL A 16 13.28 -26.17 8.90
N GLY A 17 14.22 -27.01 9.33
CA GLY A 17 15.61 -26.97 8.87
C GLY A 17 15.74 -27.26 7.37
N ILE A 18 14.98 -28.23 6.85
CA ILE A 18 14.96 -28.52 5.41
C ILE A 18 14.31 -27.37 4.64
N LEU A 19 13.21 -26.80 5.14
CA LEU A 19 12.55 -25.64 4.51
C LEU A 19 13.44 -24.40 4.47
N SER A 20 14.21 -24.12 5.52
CA SER A 20 15.13 -22.98 5.57
C SER A 20 16.30 -23.16 4.60
N LEU A 21 16.86 -24.38 4.51
CA LEU A 21 17.89 -24.72 3.53
C LEU A 21 17.37 -24.66 2.09
N ALA A 22 16.17 -25.18 1.82
CA ALA A 22 15.54 -25.10 0.51
C ALA A 22 15.29 -23.64 0.10
N THR A 23 14.81 -22.82 1.02
CA THR A 23 14.62 -21.38 0.80
C THR A 23 15.95 -20.68 0.52
N GLY A 24 16.99 -20.96 1.31
CA GLY A 24 18.34 -20.44 1.08
C GLY A 24 18.90 -20.86 -0.28
N PHE A 25 18.68 -22.11 -0.69
CA PHE A 25 19.10 -22.63 -2.00
C PHE A 25 18.38 -21.93 -3.15
N VAL A 26 17.07 -21.73 -3.03
CA VAL A 26 16.27 -20.98 -4.02
C VAL A 26 16.73 -19.52 -4.13
N LEU A 27 16.97 -18.86 -2.99
CA LEU A 27 17.50 -17.49 -2.96
C LEU A 27 18.88 -17.41 -3.60
N PHE A 28 19.77 -18.37 -3.32
CA PHE A 28 21.09 -18.43 -3.92
C PHE A 28 21.02 -18.69 -5.43
N HIS A 29 20.15 -19.60 -5.87
CA HIS A 29 19.96 -19.93 -7.27
C HIS A 29 19.44 -18.73 -8.08
N PHE A 30 18.54 -17.93 -7.50
CA PHE A 30 17.99 -16.72 -8.14
C PHE A 30 18.73 -15.42 -7.78
N ARG A 31 19.90 -15.48 -7.14
CA ARG A 31 20.65 -14.30 -6.67
C ARG A 31 20.85 -13.23 -7.75
N ALA A 32 21.14 -13.64 -8.98
CA ALA A 32 21.44 -12.73 -10.08
C ALA A 32 20.18 -11.99 -10.57
N ARG A 33 19.02 -12.66 -10.56
CA ARG A 33 17.74 -12.03 -10.87
C ARG A 33 17.34 -11.04 -9.79
N ILE A 34 17.51 -11.43 -8.53
CA ILE A 34 17.23 -10.56 -7.38
C ILE A 34 18.11 -9.31 -7.42
N SER A 35 19.42 -9.47 -7.63
CA SER A 35 20.34 -8.32 -7.70
C SER A 35 20.03 -7.40 -8.87
N LYS A 36 19.63 -7.96 -10.02
CA LYS A 36 19.22 -7.18 -11.19
C LYS A 36 17.95 -6.36 -10.89
N PHE A 37 16.92 -7.01 -10.34
CA PHE A 37 15.68 -6.35 -9.95
C PHE A 37 15.90 -5.25 -8.91
N VAL A 38 16.71 -5.51 -7.88
CA VAL A 38 17.06 -4.49 -6.87
C VAL A 38 17.81 -3.31 -7.49
N GLY A 39 18.71 -3.58 -8.46
CA GLY A 39 19.39 -2.53 -9.23
C GLY A 39 18.42 -1.67 -10.05
N GLU A 40 17.45 -2.30 -10.72
CA GLU A 40 16.40 -1.61 -11.49
C GLU A 40 15.49 -0.78 -10.57
N VAL A 41 15.00 -1.36 -9.48
CA VAL A 41 14.18 -0.66 -8.48
C VAL A 41 14.94 0.53 -7.91
N LYS A 42 16.22 0.37 -7.56
CA LYS A 42 17.05 1.49 -7.10
C LYS A 42 17.14 2.59 -8.16
N GLY A 43 17.29 2.22 -9.43
CA GLY A 43 17.29 3.17 -10.55
C GLY A 43 15.99 3.95 -10.70
N GLU A 44 14.84 3.29 -10.53
CA GLU A 44 13.53 3.94 -10.57
C GLU A 44 13.24 4.78 -9.31
N LEU A 45 13.64 4.31 -8.13
CA LEU A 45 13.44 5.03 -6.86
C LEU A 45 14.18 6.38 -6.82
N VAL A 46 15.28 6.53 -7.56
CA VAL A 46 16.00 7.81 -7.70
C VAL A 46 15.22 8.81 -8.53
N LYS A 47 14.33 8.36 -9.42
CA LYS A 47 13.49 9.23 -10.26
C LYS A 47 12.23 9.70 -9.53
N CYS A 48 11.85 9.06 -8.43
CA CYS A 48 10.69 9.46 -7.64
C CYS A 48 10.93 10.81 -6.95
N SER A 49 9.91 11.67 -6.93
CA SER A 49 9.89 12.87 -6.09
C SER A 49 9.65 12.47 -4.65
N TRP A 50 10.74 12.37 -3.88
CA TRP A 50 10.65 12.04 -2.46
C TRP A 50 10.41 13.30 -1.64
N PRO A 51 9.56 13.22 -0.60
CA PRO A 51 9.23 14.39 0.18
C PRO A 51 10.43 14.88 0.97
N TRP A 52 11.53 14.15 1.17
CA TRP A 52 12.65 14.55 2.02
C TRP A 52 13.84 15.22 1.30
N ASP A 53 13.62 15.81 0.13
CA ASP A 53 14.68 16.56 -0.56
C ASP A 53 15.30 17.61 0.40
N PRO A 54 16.62 17.52 0.72
CA PRO A 54 17.27 18.44 1.64
C PRO A 54 17.35 19.87 1.08
N THR A 55 17.12 20.07 -0.22
CA THR A 55 17.13 21.40 -0.86
C THR A 55 15.84 22.18 -0.68
N GLU A 56 14.73 21.49 -0.41
CA GLU A 56 13.42 22.12 -0.20
C GLU A 56 13.05 22.17 1.29
N HIS A 57 13.02 23.39 1.84
CA HIS A 57 12.63 23.63 3.22
C HIS A 57 11.20 24.15 3.35
N GLY A 58 10.53 23.77 4.45
CA GLY A 58 9.23 24.30 4.83
C GLY A 58 8.05 23.79 4.00
N VAL A 59 7.10 24.67 3.70
CA VAL A 59 5.81 24.32 3.07
C VAL A 59 5.96 23.92 1.59
N LYS A 60 7.02 24.39 0.92
CA LYS A 60 7.30 24.06 -0.50
C LYS A 60 7.52 22.55 -0.72
N LYS A 61 8.18 21.91 0.24
CA LYS A 61 8.40 20.45 0.33
C LYS A 61 7.12 19.61 0.18
N TYR A 62 6.00 20.13 0.68
CA TYR A 62 4.72 19.42 0.68
C TYR A 62 3.76 19.93 -0.39
N ARG A 63 4.20 20.82 -1.29
CA ARG A 63 3.32 21.46 -2.26
C ARG A 63 2.62 20.44 -3.16
N GLU A 64 3.35 19.47 -3.69
CA GLU A 64 2.76 18.41 -4.54
C GLU A 64 1.77 17.54 -3.75
N LEU A 65 2.09 17.23 -2.49
CA LEU A 65 1.21 16.44 -1.62
C LEU A 65 -0.07 17.21 -1.28
N ILE A 66 0.06 18.50 -0.97
CA ILE A 66 -1.07 19.37 -0.66
C ILE A 66 -1.95 19.52 -1.90
N ASP A 67 -1.36 19.81 -3.06
CA ASP A 67 -2.11 20.02 -4.31
C ASP A 67 -2.86 18.76 -4.76
N SER A 68 -2.23 17.60 -4.68
CA SER A 68 -2.91 16.32 -4.98
C SER A 68 -4.03 16.02 -3.97
N THR A 69 -3.80 16.23 -2.67
CA THR A 69 -4.79 15.97 -1.64
C THR A 69 -5.97 16.93 -1.70
N THR A 70 -5.73 18.23 -1.98
CA THR A 70 -6.79 19.23 -2.11
C THR A 70 -7.69 18.93 -3.29
N VAL A 71 -7.13 18.54 -4.44
CA VAL A 71 -7.91 18.15 -5.62
C VAL A 71 -8.79 16.93 -5.31
N VAL A 72 -8.23 15.90 -4.67
CA VAL A 72 -9.00 14.71 -4.28
C VAL A 72 -10.11 15.08 -3.30
N ALA A 73 -9.80 15.87 -2.27
CA ALA A 73 -10.77 16.29 -1.26
C ALA A 73 -11.92 17.14 -1.86
N LEU A 74 -11.60 18.03 -2.81
CA LEU A 74 -12.61 18.86 -3.46
C LEU A 74 -13.50 18.03 -4.38
N THR A 75 -12.91 17.09 -5.12
CA THR A 75 -13.65 16.19 -6.02
C THR A 75 -14.59 15.28 -5.24
N THR A 76 -14.13 14.68 -4.14
CA THR A 76 -14.96 13.81 -3.30
C THR A 76 -16.06 14.61 -2.62
N LEU A 77 -15.80 15.85 -2.20
CA LEU A 77 -16.80 16.73 -1.62
C LEU A 77 -17.90 17.10 -2.63
N VAL A 78 -17.53 17.45 -3.87
CA VAL A 78 -18.51 17.75 -4.93
C VAL A 78 -19.34 16.52 -5.26
N LEU A 79 -18.72 15.34 -5.35
CA LEU A 79 -19.44 14.08 -5.60
C LEU A 79 -20.40 13.73 -4.45
N ALA A 80 -19.98 13.93 -3.21
CA ALA A 80 -20.82 13.72 -2.03
C ALA A 80 -22.02 14.67 -2.02
N ALA A 81 -21.82 15.94 -2.36
CA ALA A 81 -22.89 16.93 -2.46
C ALA A 81 -23.89 16.56 -3.58
N TYR A 82 -23.40 16.14 -4.74
CA TYR A 82 -24.24 15.69 -5.85
C TYR A 82 -25.11 14.50 -5.43
N THR A 83 -24.49 13.41 -4.98
CA THR A 83 -25.19 12.18 -4.59
C THR A 83 -26.22 12.44 -3.49
N SER A 84 -25.83 13.14 -2.42
CA SER A 84 -26.73 13.48 -1.31
C SER A 84 -27.88 14.39 -1.75
N GLY A 85 -27.64 15.32 -2.67
CA GLY A 85 -28.65 16.21 -3.22
C GLY A 85 -29.71 15.48 -4.04
N PHE A 86 -29.30 14.53 -4.88
CA PHE A 86 -30.22 13.70 -5.65
C PHE A 86 -31.00 12.74 -4.75
N ASP A 87 -30.36 12.14 -3.76
CA ASP A 87 -31.04 11.28 -2.78
C ASP A 87 -32.11 12.06 -2.00
N PHE A 88 -31.79 13.29 -1.59
CA PHE A 88 -32.76 14.17 -0.95
C PHE A 88 -33.93 14.55 -1.87
N LEU A 89 -33.64 14.88 -3.13
CA LEU A 89 -34.66 15.25 -4.10
C LEU A 89 -35.59 14.07 -4.42
N ILE A 90 -35.03 12.90 -4.70
CA ILE A 90 -35.79 11.68 -4.99
C ILE A 90 -36.63 11.27 -3.79
N SER A 91 -36.06 11.25 -2.58
CA SER A 91 -36.82 10.90 -1.37
C SER A 91 -37.99 11.86 -1.13
N ARG A 92 -37.84 13.15 -1.45
CA ARG A 92 -38.92 14.12 -1.35
C ARG A 92 -40.00 13.91 -2.42
N VAL A 93 -39.60 13.66 -3.67
CA VAL A 93 -40.53 13.42 -4.78
C VAL A 93 -41.31 12.13 -4.56
N VAL A 94 -40.62 11.03 -4.23
CA VAL A 94 -41.26 9.74 -3.94
C VAL A 94 -42.16 9.86 -2.72
N GLY A 95 -41.71 10.52 -1.66
CA GLY A 95 -42.53 10.75 -0.47
C GLY A 95 -43.79 11.59 -0.74
N TRP A 96 -43.73 12.51 -1.69
CA TRP A 96 -44.90 13.25 -2.15
C TRP A 96 -45.83 12.37 -3.00
N LEU A 97 -45.27 11.59 -3.93
CA LEU A 97 -46.04 10.71 -4.84
C LEU A 97 -46.76 9.57 -4.11
N VAL A 98 -46.12 8.97 -3.09
CA VAL A 98 -46.67 7.85 -2.31
C VAL A 98 -47.74 8.30 -1.31
N ARG A 99 -47.73 9.57 -0.90
CA ARG A 99 -48.77 10.14 -0.01
C ARG A 99 -49.98 10.70 -0.77
N PHE A 100 -49.92 10.70 -2.10
CA PHE A 100 -51.05 10.96 -3.00
C PHE A 100 -51.78 9.65 -3.30
#